data_AF-A0A4U5PCC9-F1
#
_entry.id   AF-A0A4U5PCC9-F1
#
_cell.length_a   1.000
_cell.length_b   1.000
_cell.length_c   1.000
_cell.angle_alpha   90.00
_cell.angle_beta   90.00
_cell.angle_gamma   90.00
#
_symmetry.space_group_name_H-M   'P 1'
#
loop_
_entity.id
_entity.type
_entity.pdbx_description
1 polymer ?
#
loop_
_entity_poly.entity_id
_entity_poly.type
_entity_poly.pdbx_seq_one_letter_code
_entity_poly.pdbx_strand_id
1 'polypeptide(L)'
;MEPRILSILCFLLLSSSTCASGEKEDERHGSVSSKFQRMHQESGHDQHMDHQAVLGSRKLAEKFDELSPAESKKRLGVIARKMDADGDGFVTLSELTDWIYKSMLSLDKEETDERFDDIDADNNDLITWEEYLLDTFGTDNDLPLDPEDQKLLEEDRKYFRAADLNGDGKLSMEEFSAFQNPEHYPHMHETLIEITLAEKDANKDGKIDLKEFLGDIAGNADSEWYTVEKDRFKEDYDVDKDGFLDRTEVRQWLIPDLQETAAQEAHHLVSSADKDEDQKLSIQEIVDEHALFVGSEATNFGEHLTDPIHEEL
;
A
#
# COMPACT_ATOMS: atom_id res chain seq x y z
N MET A 1 -13.49 -31.32 66.68
CA MET A 1 -12.62 -30.12 66.53
C MET A 1 -11.94 -30.28 65.19
N GLU A 2 -12.54 -29.73 64.14
CA GLU A 2 -11.93 -29.63 62.82
C GLU A 2 -11.29 -28.25 62.67
N PRO A 3 -10.09 -28.18 62.08
CA PRO A 3 -9.65 -27.00 61.37
C PRO A 3 -9.52 -27.25 59.86
N ARG A 4 -9.75 -26.15 59.14
CA ARG A 4 -9.96 -25.98 57.71
C ARG A 4 -8.62 -25.80 56.94
N ILE A 5 -8.78 -25.59 55.62
CA ILE A 5 -7.93 -24.88 54.65
C ILE A 5 -6.74 -25.75 54.13
N LEU A 6 -6.52 -25.99 52.83
CA LEU A 6 -6.44 -25.07 51.69
C LEU A 6 -6.64 -25.77 50.34
N SER A 7 -7.37 -25.12 49.44
CA SER A 7 -7.42 -25.40 48.00
C SER A 7 -6.06 -25.25 47.34
N ILE A 8 -5.62 -26.27 46.59
CA ILE A 8 -4.85 -26.11 45.36
C ILE A 8 -5.45 -27.10 44.36
N LEU A 9 -6.41 -26.63 43.56
CA LEU A 9 -6.90 -27.37 42.41
C LEU A 9 -5.83 -27.29 41.33
N CYS A 10 -5.14 -28.40 41.15
CA CYS A 10 -4.19 -28.64 40.08
C CYS A 10 -5.00 -28.82 38.79
N PHE A 11 -5.21 -27.76 38.01
CA PHE A 11 -5.68 -27.89 36.64
C PHE A 11 -4.48 -28.28 35.76
N LEU A 12 -4.40 -29.59 35.50
CA LEU A 12 -3.67 -30.15 34.38
C LEU A 12 -4.30 -29.59 33.09
N LEU A 13 -3.70 -28.53 32.53
CA LEU A 13 -3.89 -28.21 31.12
C LEU A 13 -3.07 -29.23 30.32
N LEU A 14 -3.78 -30.24 29.83
CA LEU A 14 -3.34 -31.07 28.72
C LEU A 14 -3.11 -30.14 27.53
N SER A 15 -1.84 -29.87 27.24
CA SER A 15 -1.39 -29.34 25.96
C SER A 15 -1.64 -30.41 24.90
N SER A 16 -2.83 -30.41 24.32
CA SER A 16 -3.04 -31.04 23.01
C SER A 16 -2.36 -30.15 21.99
N SER A 17 -1.16 -30.58 21.57
CA SER A 17 -0.50 -30.12 20.35
C SER A 17 -1.44 -30.34 19.17
N THR A 18 -2.22 -29.32 18.82
CA THR A 18 -2.60 -29.09 17.44
C THR A 18 -1.37 -28.48 16.79
N CYS A 19 -0.64 -29.33 16.05
CA CYS A 19 0.27 -28.85 15.03
C CYS A 19 -0.58 -28.04 14.04
N ALA A 20 -0.63 -26.72 14.25
CA ALA A 20 -0.96 -25.80 13.19
C ALA A 20 0.22 -25.88 12.22
N SER A 21 0.10 -26.77 11.24
CA SER A 21 0.83 -26.63 9.99
C SER A 21 0.47 -25.23 9.50
N GLY A 22 1.40 -24.29 9.68
CA GLY A 22 1.28 -22.97 9.07
C GLY A 22 1.00 -23.20 7.60
N GLU A 23 -0.17 -22.74 7.18
CA GLU A 23 -0.50 -22.60 5.77
C GLU A 23 0.57 -21.67 5.21
N LYS A 24 1.53 -22.27 4.51
CA LYS A 24 2.40 -21.52 3.62
C LYS A 24 1.46 -20.99 2.56
N GLU A 25 1.10 -19.72 2.66
CA GLU A 25 0.61 -18.98 1.53
C GLU A 25 1.64 -19.17 0.41
N ASP A 26 1.16 -19.77 -0.67
CA ASP A 26 1.98 -20.16 -1.81
C ASP A 26 2.20 -18.90 -2.66
N GLU A 27 2.97 -17.95 -2.12
CA GLU A 27 3.45 -16.77 -2.84
C GLU A 27 4.57 -17.19 -3.80
N ARG A 28 4.20 -17.97 -4.81
CA ARG A 28 4.98 -18.05 -6.04
C ARG A 28 4.40 -16.99 -6.94
N HIS A 29 5.18 -15.99 -7.35
CA HIS A 29 5.22 -15.35 -8.67
C HIS A 29 6.31 -14.27 -8.72
N GLY A 30 7.04 -14.21 -9.84
CA GLY A 30 8.27 -13.45 -10.09
C GLY A 30 8.45 -12.09 -9.39
N SER A 31 9.40 -12.10 -8.47
CA SER A 31 10.02 -11.06 -7.63
C SER A 31 10.45 -9.79 -8.38
N VAL A 32 9.49 -8.88 -8.58
CA VAL A 32 9.67 -7.44 -8.27
C VAL A 32 9.41 -7.35 -6.78
N SER A 33 10.34 -6.79 -5.99
CA SER A 33 10.24 -6.71 -4.52
C SER A 33 8.78 -6.59 -4.06
N SER A 34 8.35 -7.46 -3.14
CA SER A 34 6.97 -7.52 -2.59
C SER A 34 6.43 -6.14 -2.18
N LYS A 35 7.34 -5.22 -1.86
CA LYS A 35 7.11 -3.80 -1.60
C LYS A 35 6.52 -3.01 -2.78
N PHE A 36 7.03 -3.23 -4.00
CA PHE A 36 6.53 -2.61 -5.23
C PHE A 36 5.23 -3.29 -5.72
N GLN A 37 5.07 -4.58 -5.43
CA GLN A 37 3.94 -5.36 -5.91
C GLN A 37 2.63 -5.00 -5.21
N ARG A 38 2.66 -4.59 -3.93
CA ARG A 38 1.48 -4.07 -3.21
C ARG A 38 0.87 -2.84 -3.87
N MET A 39 1.67 -1.96 -4.47
CA MET A 39 1.17 -0.75 -5.14
C MET A 39 0.51 -1.03 -6.50
N HIS A 40 0.84 -2.16 -7.16
CA HIS A 40 0.38 -2.44 -8.53
C HIS A 40 -0.53 -3.66 -8.67
N GLN A 41 -0.77 -4.44 -7.61
CA GLN A 41 -1.61 -5.63 -7.65
C GLN A 41 -3.12 -5.34 -7.67
N GLU A 42 -3.56 -4.13 -7.31
CA GLU A 42 -4.99 -3.81 -7.23
C GLU A 42 -5.41 -2.90 -8.39
N SER A 43 -5.65 -3.50 -9.56
CA SER A 43 -6.36 -2.83 -10.68
C SER A 43 -7.89 -2.99 -10.59
N GLY A 44 -8.40 -3.35 -9.42
CA GLY A 44 -9.79 -3.08 -9.06
C GLY A 44 -9.84 -1.73 -8.37
N HIS A 45 -10.83 -0.90 -8.65
CA HIS A 45 -11.20 0.22 -7.78
C HIS A 45 -11.43 -0.34 -6.36
N ASP A 46 -10.40 -0.39 -5.53
CA ASP A 46 -10.56 -0.74 -4.13
C ASP A 46 -11.07 0.50 -3.43
N GLN A 47 -12.39 0.56 -3.29
CA GLN A 47 -13.09 1.63 -2.57
C GLN A 47 -12.47 1.85 -1.18
N HIS A 48 -11.91 0.80 -0.56
CA HIS A 48 -11.24 0.87 0.73
C HIS A 48 -9.93 1.69 0.68
N MET A 49 -9.13 1.56 -0.38
CA MET A 49 -7.92 2.38 -0.60
C MET A 49 -8.28 3.83 -0.92
N ASP A 50 -9.33 4.06 -1.71
CA ASP A 50 -9.84 5.40 -2.03
C ASP A 50 -10.30 6.15 -0.75
N HIS A 51 -10.93 5.44 0.20
CA HIS A 51 -11.38 6.03 1.47
C HIS A 51 -10.22 6.39 2.41
N GLN A 52 -9.18 5.55 2.49
CA GLN A 52 -7.98 5.89 3.24
C GLN A 52 -7.31 7.12 2.65
N ALA A 53 -7.21 7.19 1.31
CA ALA A 53 -6.64 8.32 0.59
C ALA A 53 -7.43 9.63 0.79
N VAL A 54 -8.73 9.57 1.12
CA VAL A 54 -9.51 10.77 1.51
C VAL A 54 -9.27 11.16 2.98
N LEU A 55 -9.06 10.19 3.87
CA LEU A 55 -8.94 10.45 5.32
C LEU A 55 -7.52 10.72 5.80
N GLY A 56 -6.52 10.24 5.07
CA GLY A 56 -5.10 10.52 5.29
C GLY A 56 -4.51 9.86 6.50
N SER A 57 -5.23 8.88 7.04
CA SER A 57 -4.78 8.04 8.14
C SER A 57 -5.58 6.75 8.20
N ARG A 58 -4.85 5.63 8.24
CA ARG A 58 -5.41 4.29 8.41
C ARG A 58 -6.17 4.20 9.74
N LYS A 59 -5.59 4.74 10.82
CA LYS A 59 -6.23 4.78 12.15
C LYS A 59 -7.51 5.62 12.16
N LEU A 60 -7.61 6.65 11.31
CA LEU A 60 -8.86 7.39 11.15
C LEU A 60 -9.86 6.57 10.35
N ALA A 61 -9.48 5.97 9.22
CA ALA A 61 -10.36 5.12 8.41
C ALA A 61 -10.99 3.98 9.22
N GLU A 62 -10.18 3.20 9.95
CA GLU A 62 -10.67 2.13 10.84
C GLU A 62 -11.65 2.65 11.90
N LYS A 63 -11.39 3.85 12.43
CA LYS A 63 -12.30 4.49 13.40
C LYS A 63 -13.59 4.96 12.77
N PHE A 64 -13.69 5.16 11.45
CA PHE A 64 -14.93 5.52 10.77
C PHE A 64 -15.83 4.30 10.56
N ASP A 65 -15.25 3.13 10.32
CA ASP A 65 -15.97 1.85 10.18
C ASP A 65 -16.77 1.49 11.44
N GLU A 66 -16.27 1.87 12.63
CA GLU A 66 -16.93 1.61 13.91
C GLU A 66 -18.02 2.63 14.28
N LEU A 67 -18.22 3.70 13.49
CA LEU A 67 -19.13 4.79 13.87
C LEU A 67 -20.54 4.59 13.34
N SER A 68 -21.52 4.99 14.16
CA SER A 68 -22.87 5.22 13.66
C SER A 68 -22.85 6.30 12.55
N PRO A 69 -23.76 6.24 11.56
CA PRO A 69 -23.83 7.22 10.48
C PRO A 69 -23.89 8.68 10.97
N ALA A 70 -24.57 8.94 12.10
CA ALA A 70 -24.66 10.29 12.67
C ALA A 70 -23.31 10.83 13.18
N GLU A 71 -22.48 9.97 13.77
CA GLU A 71 -21.16 10.36 14.27
C GLU A 71 -20.13 10.41 13.14
N SER A 72 -20.22 9.50 12.16
CA SER A 72 -19.43 9.54 10.92
C SER A 72 -19.63 10.87 10.19
N LYS A 73 -20.89 11.26 9.93
CA LYS A 73 -21.25 12.56 9.35
C LYS A 73 -20.68 13.76 10.11
N LYS A 74 -20.76 13.73 11.44
CA LYS A 74 -20.24 14.80 12.29
C LYS A 74 -18.72 14.92 12.20
N ARG A 75 -18.00 13.80 12.18
CA ARG A 75 -16.53 13.79 12.03
C ARG A 75 -16.11 14.18 10.63
N LEU A 76 -16.79 13.67 9.60
CA LEU A 76 -16.56 14.07 8.22
C LEU A 76 -16.75 15.59 8.04
N GLY A 77 -17.76 16.19 8.67
CA GLY A 77 -17.94 17.65 8.64
C GLY A 77 -16.80 18.44 9.31
N VAL A 78 -16.02 17.84 10.22
CA VAL A 78 -14.79 18.45 10.75
C VAL A 78 -13.66 18.34 9.74
N ILE A 79 -13.56 17.21 9.04
CA ILE A 79 -12.55 16.98 8.00
C ILE A 79 -12.82 17.86 6.78
N ALA A 80 -14.06 17.96 6.32
CA ALA A 80 -14.48 18.83 5.22
C ALA A 80 -14.11 20.30 5.45
N ARG A 81 -14.21 20.79 6.70
CA ARG A 81 -13.76 22.14 7.06
C ARG A 81 -12.24 22.32 7.04
N LYS A 82 -11.46 21.24 7.06
CA LYS A 82 -10.01 21.28 6.85
C LYS A 82 -9.63 21.15 5.37
N MET A 83 -10.51 20.53 4.57
CA MET A 83 -10.38 20.49 3.11
C MET A 83 -10.56 21.89 2.51
N ASP A 84 -11.54 22.65 3.02
CA ASP A 84 -11.76 24.08 2.73
C ASP A 84 -10.58 24.92 3.25
N ALA A 85 -9.65 25.26 2.37
CA ALA A 85 -8.37 25.86 2.73
C ALA A 85 -8.48 27.39 2.87
N ASP A 86 -9.37 28.02 2.08
CA ASP A 86 -9.60 29.46 2.13
C ASP A 86 -10.72 29.88 3.11
N GLY A 87 -11.51 28.92 3.60
CA GLY A 87 -12.53 29.09 4.62
C GLY A 87 -13.81 29.73 4.10
N ASP A 88 -14.08 29.67 2.79
CA ASP A 88 -15.28 30.25 2.18
C ASP A 88 -16.56 29.40 2.38
N GLY A 89 -16.41 28.21 2.96
CA GLY A 89 -17.48 27.25 3.23
C GLY A 89 -17.74 26.25 2.10
N PHE A 90 -16.94 26.28 1.04
CA PHE A 90 -16.96 25.34 -0.06
C PHE A 90 -15.59 24.67 -0.22
N VAL A 91 -15.58 23.49 -0.80
CA VAL A 91 -14.36 22.77 -1.19
C VAL A 91 -14.33 22.72 -2.70
N THR A 92 -13.39 23.45 -3.29
CA THR A 92 -13.18 23.43 -4.74
C THR A 92 -12.42 22.19 -5.18
N LEU A 93 -12.47 21.87 -6.49
CA LEU A 93 -11.70 20.77 -7.07
C LEU A 93 -10.20 20.87 -6.73
N SER A 94 -9.64 22.08 -6.75
CA SER A 94 -8.22 22.30 -6.43
C SER A 94 -7.91 22.01 -4.96
N GLU A 95 -8.77 22.44 -4.05
CA GLU A 95 -8.58 22.21 -2.62
C GLU A 95 -8.74 20.73 -2.26
N LEU A 96 -9.70 20.05 -2.89
CA LEU A 96 -9.89 18.62 -2.71
C LEU A 96 -8.70 17.82 -3.28
N THR A 97 -8.18 18.21 -4.44
CA THR A 97 -6.97 17.61 -5.03
C THR A 97 -5.79 17.76 -4.08
N ASP A 98 -5.52 18.97 -3.59
CA ASP A 98 -4.43 19.24 -2.65
C ASP A 98 -4.61 18.49 -1.33
N TRP A 99 -5.86 18.31 -0.88
CA TRP A 99 -6.19 17.53 0.29
C TRP A 99 -5.85 16.05 0.10
N ILE A 100 -6.35 15.43 -0.98
CA ILE A 100 -6.11 14.01 -1.31
C ILE A 100 -4.61 13.75 -1.49
N TYR A 101 -3.90 14.64 -2.19
CA TYR A 101 -2.45 14.54 -2.35
C TYR A 101 -1.71 14.56 -1.00
N LYS A 102 -2.03 15.51 -0.11
CA LYS A 102 -1.42 15.57 1.24
C LYS A 102 -1.80 14.37 2.09
N SER A 103 -2.99 13.84 1.88
CA SER A 103 -3.55 12.71 2.57
C SER A 103 -2.82 11.42 2.20
N MET A 104 -2.53 11.19 0.92
CA MET A 104 -1.66 10.10 0.44
C MET A 104 -0.28 10.17 1.10
N LEU A 105 0.39 11.32 1.06
CA LEU A 105 1.70 11.49 1.71
C LEU A 105 1.65 11.30 3.24
N SER A 106 0.51 11.62 3.87
CA SER A 106 0.30 11.42 5.30
C SER A 106 0.15 9.94 5.67
N LEU A 107 -0.43 9.13 4.78
CA LEU A 107 -0.50 7.67 4.96
C LEU A 107 0.89 7.05 4.91
N ASP A 108 1.68 7.39 3.88
CA ASP A 108 3.06 6.89 3.75
C ASP A 108 3.88 7.25 4.99
N LYS A 109 3.68 8.48 5.49
CA LYS A 109 4.33 8.94 6.71
C LYS A 109 3.86 8.17 7.94
N GLU A 110 2.56 7.93 8.11
CA GLU A 110 2.03 7.16 9.23
C GLU A 110 2.58 5.73 9.22
N GLU A 111 2.61 5.07 8.07
CA GLU A 111 3.20 3.72 7.92
C GLU A 111 4.70 3.73 8.20
N THR A 112 5.42 4.71 7.65
CA THR A 112 6.87 4.85 7.89
C THR A 112 7.17 5.07 9.35
N ASP A 113 6.42 5.97 10.01
CA ASP A 113 6.61 6.28 11.44
C ASP A 113 6.37 5.02 12.30
N GLU A 114 5.33 4.22 12.00
CA GLU A 114 5.08 2.93 12.69
C GLU A 114 6.21 1.92 12.47
N ARG A 115 6.63 1.72 11.22
CA ARG A 115 7.74 0.82 10.88
C ARG A 115 9.05 1.27 11.52
N PHE A 116 9.28 2.57 11.62
CA PHE A 116 10.47 3.13 12.23
C PHE A 116 10.53 2.77 13.72
N ASP A 117 9.43 2.98 14.45
CA ASP A 117 9.32 2.67 15.88
C ASP A 117 9.51 1.16 16.17
N ASP A 118 9.05 0.29 15.27
CA ASP A 118 9.23 -1.16 15.41
C ASP A 118 10.70 -1.61 15.20
N ILE A 119 11.41 -0.97 14.28
CA ILE A 119 12.79 -1.33 13.91
C ILE A 119 13.83 -0.68 14.85
N ASP A 120 13.61 0.55 15.30
CA ASP A 120 14.51 1.29 16.21
C ASP A 120 14.47 0.73 17.64
N ALA A 121 15.05 -0.47 17.80
CA ALA A 121 15.02 -1.23 19.04
C ALA A 121 15.75 -0.53 20.19
N ASP A 122 16.78 0.28 19.91
CA ASP A 122 17.54 1.00 20.91
C ASP A 122 17.06 2.45 21.15
N ASN A 123 16.05 2.90 20.40
CA ASN A 123 15.39 4.20 20.49
C ASN A 123 16.39 5.36 20.36
N ASN A 124 17.29 5.26 19.39
CA ASN A 124 18.32 6.27 19.13
C ASN A 124 17.95 7.22 17.96
N ASP A 125 16.73 7.10 17.43
CA ASP A 125 16.20 7.85 16.27
C ASP A 125 16.99 7.58 14.97
N LEU A 126 17.67 6.42 14.85
CA LEU A 126 18.42 6.00 13.67
C LEU A 126 18.29 4.49 13.45
N ILE A 127 18.02 4.08 12.20
CA ILE A 127 17.97 2.66 11.84
C ILE A 127 19.30 2.21 11.26
N THR A 128 19.94 1.24 11.90
CA THR A 128 21.11 0.55 11.35
C THR A 128 20.71 -0.57 10.40
N TRP A 129 21.63 -0.96 9.52
CA TRP A 129 21.44 -2.13 8.67
C TRP A 129 21.19 -3.40 9.49
N GLU A 130 21.85 -3.55 10.64
CA GLU A 130 21.67 -4.69 11.54
C GLU A 130 20.28 -4.74 12.17
N GLU A 131 19.72 -3.60 12.58
CA GLU A 131 18.35 -3.50 13.10
C GLU A 131 17.31 -3.84 12.04
N TYR A 132 17.47 -3.29 10.83
CA TYR A 132 16.61 -3.61 9.70
C TYR A 132 16.61 -5.12 9.36
N LEU A 133 17.80 -5.74 9.34
CA LEU A 133 17.92 -7.18 9.11
C LEU A 133 17.23 -8.01 10.19
N LEU A 134 17.42 -7.61 11.46
CA LEU A 134 16.87 -8.32 12.61
C LEU A 134 15.34 -8.29 12.61
N ASP A 135 14.74 -7.15 12.28
CA ASP A 135 13.30 -7.01 12.13
C ASP A 135 12.77 -7.83 10.94
N THR A 136 13.40 -7.68 9.77
CA THR A 136 12.90 -8.24 8.50
C THR A 136 13.08 -9.76 8.40
N PHE A 137 14.19 -10.31 8.89
CA PHE A 137 14.56 -11.73 8.72
C PHE A 137 14.68 -12.50 10.05
N GLY A 138 14.58 -11.80 11.18
CA GLY A 138 14.68 -12.43 12.50
C GLY A 138 16.09 -12.86 12.91
N THR A 139 16.17 -13.58 14.04
CA THR A 139 17.43 -13.95 14.69
C THR A 139 18.11 -15.21 14.16
N ASP A 140 17.52 -15.92 13.19
CA ASP A 140 18.06 -17.20 12.68
C ASP A 140 19.22 -16.97 11.67
N ASN A 141 20.21 -16.17 12.08
CA ASN A 141 21.45 -15.87 11.36
C ASN A 141 22.32 -17.13 11.07
N ASP A 142 21.97 -18.28 11.65
CA ASP A 142 22.68 -19.55 11.48
C ASP A 142 22.09 -20.43 10.36
N LEU A 143 20.94 -20.06 9.79
CA LEU A 143 20.39 -20.73 8.62
C LEU A 143 20.88 -20.03 7.35
N PRO A 144 21.39 -20.77 6.35
CA PRO A 144 21.71 -20.17 5.07
C PRO A 144 20.40 -19.65 4.45
N LEU A 145 20.40 -18.35 4.15
CA LEU A 145 19.35 -17.71 3.37
C LEU A 145 19.19 -18.44 2.04
N ASP A 146 17.95 -18.57 1.58
CA ASP A 146 17.73 -19.10 0.25
C ASP A 146 18.16 -18.06 -0.82
N PRO A 147 18.30 -18.48 -2.10
CA PRO A 147 18.74 -17.58 -3.15
C PRO A 147 17.84 -16.37 -3.37
N GLU A 148 16.54 -16.47 -3.03
CA GLU A 148 15.57 -15.38 -3.21
C GLU A 148 15.74 -14.35 -2.10
N ASP A 149 15.83 -14.79 -0.84
CA ASP A 149 16.15 -13.94 0.30
C ASP A 149 17.49 -13.21 0.10
N GLN A 150 18.50 -13.92 -0.44
CA GLN A 150 19.79 -13.31 -0.73
C GLN A 150 19.69 -12.21 -1.80
N LYS A 151 18.89 -12.43 -2.86
CA LYS A 151 18.65 -11.44 -3.90
C LYS A 151 17.95 -10.21 -3.32
N LEU A 152 16.88 -10.41 -2.54
CA LEU A 152 16.14 -9.34 -1.86
C LEU A 152 17.07 -8.50 -0.96
N LEU A 153 17.94 -9.14 -0.18
CA LEU A 153 18.92 -8.44 0.65
C LEU A 153 19.93 -7.60 -0.15
N GLU A 154 20.35 -8.08 -1.33
CA GLU A 154 21.25 -7.34 -2.19
C GLU A 154 20.56 -6.09 -2.78
N GLU A 155 19.27 -6.17 -3.07
CA GLU A 155 18.42 -5.06 -3.53
C GLU A 155 18.17 -4.06 -2.41
N ASP A 156 17.72 -4.51 -1.24
CA ASP A 156 17.51 -3.67 -0.06
C ASP A 156 18.78 -2.94 0.34
N ARG A 157 19.95 -3.58 0.22
CA ARG A 157 21.23 -2.93 0.51
C ARG A 157 21.54 -1.80 -0.47
N LYS A 158 21.12 -1.90 -1.73
CA LYS A 158 21.28 -0.80 -2.70
C LYS A 158 20.36 0.35 -2.35
N TYR A 159 19.09 0.07 -2.03
CA TYR A 159 18.15 1.10 -1.58
C TYR A 159 18.63 1.79 -0.30
N PHE A 160 19.08 1.03 0.70
CA PHE A 160 19.59 1.59 1.96
C PHE A 160 20.74 2.55 1.72
N ARG A 161 21.70 2.18 0.85
CA ARG A 161 22.82 3.07 0.49
C ARG A 161 22.41 4.29 -0.32
N ALA A 162 21.38 4.17 -1.14
CA ALA A 162 20.86 5.28 -1.93
C ALA A 162 20.11 6.29 -1.03
N ALA A 163 19.43 5.77 -0.01
CA ALA A 163 18.69 6.55 0.98
C ALA A 163 19.60 7.23 2.00
N ASP A 164 20.71 6.60 2.40
CA ASP A 164 21.74 7.18 3.28
C ASP A 164 22.50 8.33 2.58
N LEU A 165 21.92 9.53 2.64
CA LEU A 165 22.45 10.72 1.98
C LEU A 165 23.72 11.23 2.65
N ASN A 166 23.83 11.01 3.96
CA ASN A 166 24.94 11.52 4.76
C ASN A 166 26.14 10.54 4.81
N GLY A 167 25.91 9.26 4.49
CA GLY A 167 26.91 8.21 4.34
C GLY A 167 27.44 7.66 5.67
N ASP A 168 26.69 7.79 6.77
CA ASP A 168 27.09 7.30 8.09
C ASP A 168 26.74 5.82 8.33
N GLY A 169 26.08 5.18 7.35
CA GLY A 169 25.68 3.77 7.41
C GLY A 169 24.42 3.53 8.24
N LYS A 170 23.66 4.60 8.56
CA LYS A 170 22.40 4.56 9.28
C LYS A 170 21.36 5.39 8.51
N LEU A 171 20.09 5.17 8.81
CA LEU A 171 19.00 5.97 8.25
C LEU A 171 18.33 6.78 9.36
N SER A 172 18.35 8.10 9.21
CA SER A 172 17.40 8.97 9.92
C SER A 172 15.97 8.70 9.48
N MET A 173 14.97 9.25 10.19
CA MET A 173 13.55 9.11 9.82
C MET A 173 13.29 9.55 8.38
N GLU A 174 13.88 10.67 7.94
CA GLU A 174 13.71 11.16 6.56
C GLU A 174 14.36 10.21 5.53
N GLU A 175 15.54 9.68 5.83
CA GLU A 175 16.23 8.73 4.95
C GLU A 175 15.50 7.37 4.93
N PHE A 176 14.96 6.93 6.07
CA PHE A 176 14.14 5.73 6.15
C PHE A 176 12.82 5.88 5.38
N SER A 177 12.21 7.07 5.39
CA SER A 177 11.04 7.37 4.56
C SER A 177 11.35 7.21 3.06
N ALA A 178 12.53 7.66 2.63
CA ALA A 178 13.00 7.48 1.25
C ALA A 178 13.33 6.03 0.91
N PHE A 179 13.85 5.28 1.89
CA PHE A 179 14.05 3.85 1.78
C PHE A 179 12.71 3.09 1.67
N GLN A 180 11.66 3.50 2.40
CA GLN A 180 10.34 2.88 2.37
C GLN A 180 9.54 3.21 1.10
N ASN A 181 9.59 4.45 0.63
CA ASN A 181 8.76 4.92 -0.48
C ASN A 181 9.63 5.54 -1.59
N PRO A 182 10.57 4.80 -2.21
CA PRO A 182 11.57 5.36 -3.12
C PRO A 182 10.97 6.16 -4.30
N GLU A 183 9.78 5.81 -4.76
CA GLU A 183 9.00 6.50 -5.80
C GLU A 183 8.61 7.94 -5.44
N HIS A 184 8.55 8.29 -4.15
CA HIS A 184 8.24 9.66 -3.71
C HIS A 184 9.49 10.54 -3.58
N TYR A 185 10.70 9.97 -3.73
CA TYR A 185 11.96 10.66 -3.47
C TYR A 185 12.83 10.70 -4.72
N PRO A 186 12.96 11.87 -5.39
CA PRO A 186 13.68 11.99 -6.66
C PRO A 186 15.11 11.42 -6.71
N HIS A 187 15.81 11.40 -5.57
CA HIS A 187 17.17 10.86 -5.48
C HIS A 187 17.21 9.32 -5.51
N MET A 188 16.12 8.65 -5.15
CA MET A 188 15.97 7.20 -5.13
C MET A 188 15.55 6.62 -6.49
N HIS A 189 14.95 7.45 -7.35
CA HIS A 189 14.35 7.01 -8.62
C HIS A 189 15.34 6.26 -9.53
N GLU A 190 16.60 6.69 -9.55
CA GLU A 190 17.61 6.03 -10.39
C GLU A 190 17.91 4.61 -9.88
N THR A 191 18.02 4.44 -8.56
CA THR A 191 18.22 3.12 -7.94
C THR A 191 17.03 2.20 -8.18
N LEU A 192 15.80 2.74 -8.07
CA LEU A 192 14.57 2.02 -8.39
C LEU A 192 14.58 1.49 -9.83
N ILE A 193 14.85 2.35 -10.81
CA ILE A 193 14.93 1.97 -12.23
C ILE A 193 16.05 0.94 -12.48
N GLU A 194 17.24 1.14 -11.89
CA GLU A 194 18.36 0.21 -12.06
C GLU A 194 18.07 -1.19 -11.53
N ILE A 195 17.40 -1.29 -10.37
CA ILE A 195 17.02 -2.58 -9.78
C ILE A 195 15.95 -3.26 -10.64
N THR A 196 14.90 -2.55 -11.04
CA THR A 196 13.86 -3.10 -11.92
C THR A 196 14.44 -3.61 -13.25
N LEU A 197 15.33 -2.84 -13.88
CA LEU A 197 15.99 -3.29 -15.11
C LEU A 197 16.86 -4.51 -14.86
N ALA A 198 17.66 -4.53 -13.79
CA ALA A 198 18.51 -5.69 -13.48
C ALA A 198 17.70 -6.98 -13.25
N GLU A 199 16.44 -6.85 -12.84
CA GLU A 199 15.51 -7.94 -12.60
C GLU A 199 14.78 -8.38 -13.88
N LYS A 200 14.25 -7.44 -14.66
CA LYS A 200 13.39 -7.71 -15.82
C LYS A 200 14.16 -7.87 -17.13
N ASP A 201 15.20 -7.08 -17.36
CA ASP A 201 16.02 -7.08 -18.58
C ASP A 201 16.97 -8.30 -18.59
N ALA A 202 16.40 -9.46 -18.91
CA ALA A 202 17.11 -10.73 -18.95
C ALA A 202 18.17 -10.74 -20.06
N ASN A 203 17.92 -10.01 -21.15
CA ASN A 203 18.78 -9.99 -22.32
C ASN A 203 19.92 -8.94 -22.24
N LYS A 204 19.81 -7.98 -21.32
CA LYS A 204 20.75 -6.90 -21.01
C LYS A 204 20.91 -5.86 -22.11
N ASP A 205 19.84 -5.55 -22.84
CA ASP A 205 19.82 -4.51 -23.87
C ASP A 205 19.48 -3.11 -23.31
N GLY A 206 19.16 -3.02 -22.02
CA GLY A 206 18.82 -1.80 -21.31
C GLY A 206 17.38 -1.35 -21.47
N LYS A 207 16.52 -2.20 -22.06
CA LYS A 207 15.08 -2.00 -22.19
C LYS A 207 14.33 -3.22 -21.64
N ILE A 208 13.01 -3.11 -21.51
CA ILE A 208 12.15 -4.23 -21.12
C ILE A 208 11.21 -4.54 -22.29
N ASP A 209 11.34 -5.72 -22.88
CA ASP A 209 10.39 -6.19 -23.90
C ASP A 209 9.11 -6.77 -23.28
N LEU A 210 8.06 -6.95 -24.09
CA LEU A 210 6.78 -7.49 -23.63
C LEU A 210 6.91 -8.85 -22.91
N LYS A 211 7.83 -9.71 -23.33
CA LYS A 211 8.03 -11.03 -22.71
C LYS A 211 8.71 -10.88 -21.34
N GLU A 212 9.68 -9.98 -21.23
CA GLU A 212 10.35 -9.63 -19.98
C GLU A 212 9.37 -8.98 -18.99
N PHE A 213 8.49 -8.09 -19.48
CA PHE A 213 7.42 -7.47 -18.70
C PHE A 213 6.42 -8.50 -18.15
N LEU A 214 5.95 -9.43 -18.99
CA LEU A 214 4.97 -10.45 -18.59
C LEU A 214 5.55 -11.56 -17.70
N GLY A 215 6.88 -11.70 -17.66
CA GLY A 215 7.59 -12.68 -16.84
C GLY A 215 7.04 -14.11 -17.02
N ASP A 216 6.63 -14.73 -15.91
CA ASP A 216 6.12 -16.10 -15.86
C ASP A 216 4.79 -16.29 -16.63
N ILE A 217 4.04 -15.21 -16.84
CA ILE A 217 2.71 -15.25 -17.46
C ILE A 217 2.80 -15.22 -19.00
N ALA A 218 3.98 -14.88 -19.54
CA ALA A 218 4.25 -14.92 -20.98
C ALA A 218 3.96 -16.31 -21.60
N GLY A 219 4.02 -17.38 -20.81
CA GLY A 219 3.70 -18.75 -21.23
C GLY A 219 2.20 -19.09 -21.30
N ASN A 220 1.32 -18.25 -20.76
CA ASN A 220 -0.12 -18.51 -20.64
C ASN A 220 -0.96 -17.53 -21.48
N ALA A 221 -0.73 -17.55 -22.79
CA ALA A 221 -1.34 -16.62 -23.74
C ALA A 221 -2.87 -16.70 -23.84
N ASP A 222 -3.48 -17.79 -23.36
CA ASP A 222 -4.94 -17.99 -23.35
C ASP A 222 -5.61 -17.42 -22.09
N SER A 223 -4.83 -16.90 -21.14
CA SER A 223 -5.38 -16.29 -19.92
C SER A 223 -5.91 -14.87 -20.17
N GLU A 224 -7.01 -14.50 -19.50
CA GLU A 224 -7.50 -13.12 -19.50
C GLU A 224 -6.44 -12.16 -18.96
N TRP A 225 -5.70 -12.59 -17.94
CA TRP A 225 -4.59 -11.82 -17.35
C TRP A 225 -3.51 -11.47 -18.37
N TYR A 226 -3.08 -12.41 -19.22
CA TYR A 226 -2.12 -12.13 -20.29
C TYR A 226 -2.63 -11.03 -21.23
N THR A 227 -3.92 -11.06 -21.57
CA THR A 227 -4.50 -10.08 -22.50
C THR A 227 -4.54 -8.70 -21.86
N VAL A 228 -5.01 -8.60 -20.61
CA VAL A 228 -5.06 -7.35 -19.85
C VAL A 228 -3.67 -6.74 -19.72
N GLU A 229 -2.69 -7.52 -19.26
CA GLU A 229 -1.35 -7.00 -18.97
C GLU A 229 -0.58 -6.62 -20.25
N LYS A 230 -0.82 -7.36 -21.34
CA LYS A 230 -0.30 -6.99 -22.66
C LYS A 230 -0.92 -5.70 -23.20
N ASP A 231 -2.22 -5.49 -23.00
CA ASP A 231 -2.88 -4.27 -23.45
C ASP A 231 -2.39 -3.06 -22.63
N ARG A 232 -2.22 -3.22 -21.31
CA ARG A 232 -1.57 -2.20 -20.45
C ARG A 232 -0.17 -1.83 -20.90
N PHE A 233 0.68 -2.84 -21.17
CA PHE A 233 2.02 -2.59 -21.71
C PHE A 233 1.98 -1.67 -22.93
N LYS A 234 1.04 -1.89 -23.85
CA LYS A 234 0.98 -1.20 -25.15
C LYS A 234 0.27 0.14 -25.13
N GLU A 235 -0.71 0.31 -24.25
CA GLU A 235 -1.54 1.50 -24.22
C GLU A 235 -1.11 2.48 -23.11
N ASP A 236 -0.61 1.96 -21.99
CA ASP A 236 -0.30 2.78 -20.81
C ASP A 236 1.20 3.04 -20.64
N TYR A 237 2.06 2.08 -20.99
CA TYR A 237 3.51 2.16 -20.70
C TYR A 237 4.41 2.40 -21.91
N ASP A 238 4.16 1.72 -23.04
CA ASP A 238 4.89 1.87 -24.30
C ASP A 238 4.36 3.10 -25.06
N VAL A 239 4.84 4.28 -24.66
CA VAL A 239 4.33 5.57 -25.13
C VAL A 239 4.68 5.80 -26.60
N ASP A 240 5.90 5.43 -27.01
CA ASP A 240 6.34 5.59 -28.39
C ASP A 240 5.94 4.44 -29.33
N LYS A 241 5.38 3.37 -28.76
CA LYS A 241 4.87 2.17 -29.45
C LYS A 241 5.97 1.42 -30.21
N ASP A 242 7.22 1.48 -29.73
CA ASP A 242 8.36 0.75 -30.29
C ASP A 242 8.40 -0.73 -29.87
N GLY A 243 7.58 -1.11 -28.88
CA GLY A 243 7.44 -2.46 -28.36
C GLY A 243 8.38 -2.79 -27.20
N PHE A 244 9.07 -1.79 -26.65
CA PHE A 244 10.01 -1.90 -25.54
C PHE A 244 9.79 -0.75 -24.56
N LEU A 245 9.95 -1.00 -23.26
CA LEU A 245 9.99 0.08 -22.27
C LEU A 245 11.43 0.53 -22.09
N ASP A 246 11.75 1.74 -22.52
CA ASP A 246 13.04 2.36 -22.26
C ASP A 246 13.14 2.92 -20.83
N ARG A 247 14.32 3.46 -20.45
CA ARG A 247 14.50 4.00 -19.08
C ARG A 247 13.50 5.09 -18.71
N THR A 248 13.03 5.88 -19.67
CA THR A 248 12.07 6.97 -19.46
C THR A 248 10.68 6.40 -19.22
N GLU A 249 10.28 5.41 -20.01
CA GLU A 249 8.99 4.73 -19.88
C GLU A 249 8.94 3.87 -18.61
N VAL A 250 10.03 3.16 -18.28
CA VAL A 250 10.16 2.46 -17.00
C VAL A 250 10.06 3.44 -15.84
N ARG A 251 10.65 4.63 -15.93
CA ARG A 251 10.46 5.66 -14.90
C ARG A 251 9.00 6.06 -14.74
N GLN A 252 8.27 6.27 -15.83
CA GLN A 252 6.86 6.65 -15.78
C GLN A 252 5.99 5.51 -15.24
N TRP A 253 6.33 4.27 -15.58
CA TRP A 253 5.68 3.08 -15.05
C TRP A 253 5.90 2.92 -13.54
N LEU A 254 7.13 3.13 -13.05
CA LEU A 254 7.49 2.91 -11.65
C LEU A 254 7.10 4.07 -10.71
N ILE A 255 6.90 5.27 -11.25
CA ILE A 255 6.76 6.49 -10.46
C ILE A 255 5.40 7.11 -10.77
N PRO A 256 4.38 6.81 -9.95
CA PRO A 256 3.05 7.36 -10.16
C PRO A 256 3.07 8.89 -9.99
N ASP A 257 2.35 9.58 -10.86
CA ASP A 257 2.08 11.00 -10.64
C ASP A 257 0.95 11.14 -9.61
N LEU A 258 1.33 11.17 -8.33
CA LEU A 258 0.39 11.35 -7.22
C LEU A 258 -0.51 12.58 -7.39
N GLN A 259 -0.04 13.63 -8.06
CA GLN A 259 -0.84 14.83 -8.29
C GLN A 259 -1.95 14.54 -9.32
N GLU A 260 -1.63 13.79 -10.38
CA GLU A 260 -2.62 13.35 -11.36
C GLU A 260 -3.62 12.38 -10.73
N THR A 261 -3.15 11.39 -9.96
CA THR A 261 -4.03 10.45 -9.23
C THR A 261 -4.96 11.20 -8.28
N ALA A 262 -4.44 12.12 -7.47
CA ALA A 262 -5.25 12.94 -6.58
C ALA A 262 -6.27 13.81 -7.35
N ALA A 263 -5.90 14.33 -8.52
CA ALA A 263 -6.80 15.15 -9.35
C ALA A 263 -7.93 14.31 -9.97
N GLN A 264 -7.63 13.09 -10.42
CA GLN A 264 -8.62 12.16 -10.95
C GLN A 264 -9.62 11.76 -9.85
N GLU A 265 -9.14 11.46 -8.64
CA GLU A 265 -10.00 11.13 -7.51
C GLU A 265 -10.84 12.33 -7.06
N ALA A 266 -10.23 13.51 -6.94
CA ALA A 266 -10.98 14.74 -6.64
C ALA A 266 -12.08 15.01 -7.67
N HIS A 267 -11.80 14.80 -8.96
CA HIS A 267 -12.80 14.97 -10.00
C HIS A 267 -13.94 13.94 -9.87
N HIS A 268 -13.63 12.68 -9.60
CA HIS A 268 -14.62 11.64 -9.36
C HIS A 268 -15.53 12.00 -8.16
N LEU A 269 -14.96 12.41 -7.04
CA LEU A 269 -15.69 12.82 -5.84
C LEU A 269 -16.58 14.05 -6.08
N VAL A 270 -16.05 15.11 -6.71
CA VAL A 270 -16.84 16.29 -7.05
C VAL A 270 -18.00 15.92 -7.98
N SER A 271 -17.72 15.16 -9.05
CA SER A 271 -18.75 14.78 -10.03
C SER A 271 -19.88 13.93 -9.44
N SER A 272 -19.63 13.22 -8.33
CA SER A 272 -20.59 12.34 -7.68
C SER A 272 -21.36 13.03 -6.54
N ALA A 273 -20.71 13.98 -5.85
CA ALA A 273 -21.25 14.65 -4.68
C ALA A 273 -21.90 16.01 -4.96
N ASP A 274 -21.50 16.71 -6.02
CA ASP A 274 -22.04 18.03 -6.42
C ASP A 274 -23.49 17.90 -6.88
N LYS A 275 -24.45 18.34 -6.05
CA LYS A 275 -25.89 18.19 -6.34
C LYS A 275 -26.48 19.38 -7.06
N ASP A 276 -25.90 20.56 -6.88
CA ASP A 276 -26.38 21.78 -7.53
C ASP A 276 -25.60 22.15 -8.80
N GLU A 277 -24.63 21.31 -9.18
CA GLU A 277 -23.81 21.38 -10.40
C GLU A 277 -22.99 22.68 -10.47
N ASP A 278 -22.58 23.22 -9.32
CA ASP A 278 -21.82 24.47 -9.23
C ASP A 278 -20.28 24.27 -9.29
N GLN A 279 -19.84 23.02 -9.48
CA GLN A 279 -18.46 22.55 -9.62
C GLN A 279 -17.59 22.69 -8.36
N LYS A 280 -18.23 22.87 -7.20
CA LYS A 280 -17.59 22.85 -5.89
C LYS A 280 -18.51 22.11 -4.92
N LEU A 281 -17.97 21.74 -3.77
CA LEU A 281 -18.73 20.98 -2.78
C LEU A 281 -18.96 21.83 -1.54
N SER A 282 -20.22 22.08 -1.20
CA SER A 282 -20.54 22.59 0.11
C SER A 282 -20.20 21.53 1.18
N ILE A 283 -19.88 21.99 2.39
CA ILE A 283 -19.68 21.08 3.55
C ILE A 283 -20.88 20.16 3.76
N GLN A 284 -22.09 20.62 3.44
CA GLN A 284 -23.30 19.85 3.59
C GLN A 284 -23.39 18.71 2.56
N GLU A 285 -23.00 18.94 1.31
CA GLU A 285 -22.94 17.89 0.28
C GLU A 285 -21.95 16.80 0.63
N ILE A 286 -20.75 17.16 1.09
CA ILE A 286 -19.73 16.19 1.55
C ILE A 286 -20.29 15.33 2.70
N VAL A 287 -20.97 15.96 3.67
CA VAL A 287 -21.54 15.26 4.83
C VAL A 287 -22.76 14.42 4.45
N ASP A 288 -23.59 14.86 3.51
CA ASP A 288 -24.75 14.10 3.08
C ASP A 288 -24.33 12.86 2.30
N GLU A 289 -23.35 13.01 1.41
CA GLU A 289 -22.71 11.94 0.65
C GLU A 289 -21.57 11.25 1.42
N HIS A 290 -21.65 11.20 2.75
CA HIS A 290 -20.61 10.58 3.59
C HIS A 290 -20.15 9.18 3.12
N ALA A 291 -21.06 8.34 2.62
CA ALA A 291 -20.72 7.01 2.14
C ALA A 291 -19.73 7.02 0.97
N LEU A 292 -19.71 8.07 0.15
CA LEU A 292 -18.76 8.26 -0.94
C LEU A 292 -17.35 8.61 -0.42
N PHE A 293 -17.27 9.43 0.64
CA PHE A 293 -16.00 9.97 1.14
C PHE A 293 -15.30 9.10 2.19
N VAL A 294 -16.08 8.44 3.05
CA VAL A 294 -15.54 7.67 4.19
C VAL A 294 -15.89 6.20 4.14
N GLY A 295 -16.75 5.78 3.21
CA GLY A 295 -17.38 4.46 3.24
C GLY A 295 -18.35 4.31 4.42
N SER A 296 -19.58 3.86 4.16
CA SER A 296 -20.45 3.20 5.16
C SER A 296 -21.69 2.68 4.42
N GLU A 297 -22.08 1.40 4.48
CA GLU A 297 -22.33 0.60 5.69
C GLU A 297 -21.81 -0.86 5.64
N ALA A 298 -21.04 -1.29 4.63
CA ALA A 298 -20.82 -2.72 4.42
C ALA A 298 -19.49 -3.11 3.75
N THR A 299 -18.44 -3.25 4.55
CA THR A 299 -17.63 -4.49 4.48
C THR A 299 -18.45 -5.74 4.91
N ASN A 300 -19.68 -5.56 5.41
CA ASN A 300 -20.45 -6.58 6.14
C ASN A 300 -21.66 -7.23 5.41
N PHE A 301 -21.81 -7.09 4.09
CA PHE A 301 -22.80 -7.90 3.33
C PHE A 301 -22.22 -8.55 2.05
N GLY A 302 -20.92 -8.35 1.75
CA GLY A 302 -20.29 -8.78 0.50
C GLY A 302 -19.34 -9.96 0.62
N GLU A 303 -18.81 -10.26 1.81
CA GLU A 303 -18.22 -11.57 2.09
C GLU A 303 -19.39 -12.55 2.37
N HIS A 304 -19.67 -13.47 1.44
CA HIS A 304 -20.56 -14.63 1.65
C HIS A 304 -22.09 -14.42 1.71
N LEU A 305 -22.69 -14.06 0.57
CA LEU A 305 -23.92 -14.74 0.09
C LEU A 305 -23.60 -15.86 -0.91
N THR A 306 -22.51 -16.59 -0.66
CA THR A 306 -22.34 -17.97 -1.12
C THR A 306 -22.71 -18.83 0.09
N ASP A 307 -23.96 -19.28 0.26
CA ASP A 307 -24.48 -20.44 -0.46
C ASP A 307 -25.98 -20.28 -0.80
N PRO A 308 -26.40 -20.52 -2.05
CA PRO A 308 -27.70 -21.16 -2.23
C PRO A 308 -27.58 -22.56 -1.63
N ILE A 309 -28.32 -22.79 -0.53
CA ILE A 309 -28.67 -24.15 -0.11
C ILE A 309 -29.29 -24.82 -1.33
N HIS A 310 -28.53 -25.71 -1.96
CA HIS A 310 -29.04 -26.69 -2.90
C HIS A 310 -29.98 -27.63 -2.13
N GLU A 311 -31.25 -27.23 -1.99
CA GLU A 311 -32.33 -28.21 -1.89
C GLU A 311 -32.58 -28.76 -3.29
N GLU A 312 -31.96 -29.90 -3.61
CA GLU A 312 -32.56 -30.82 -4.58
C GLU A 312 -32.88 -32.15 -3.88
N LEU A 313 -34.13 -32.55 -4.12
CA LEU A 313 -34.79 -33.80 -3.79
C LEU A 313 -34.15 -35.01 -4.47
#